data_AF-A0A529LKH0-F1
#
_entry.id   AF-A0A529LKH0-F1
#
_cell.length_a   1.000
_cell.length_b   1.000
_cell.length_c   1.000
_cell.angle_alpha   90.00
_cell.angle_beta   90.00
_cell.angle_gamma   90.00
#
_symmetry.space_group_name_H-M   'P 1'
#
loop_
_entity.id
_entity.type
_entity.pdbx_description
1 polymer ?
#
loop_
_entity_poly.entity_id
_entity_poly.type
_entity_poly.pdbx_seq_one_letter_code
_entity_poly.pdbx_strand_id
1 'polypeptide(L)' 'MVVFDFTGRHAVVAGAGGGMGEAIALALLDAGASVTAIDVKTRPASLAGYDDR' A
#
# COMPACT_ATOMS: atom_id res chain seq x y z
N MET A 1 19.87 2.20 -11.44
CA MET A 1 18.80 2.06 -10.43
C MET A 1 17.48 1.98 -11.17
N VAL A 2 16.61 1.03 -10.86
CA VAL A 2 15.28 0.93 -11.46
C VAL A 2 14.31 1.77 -10.64
N VAL A 3 13.46 2.53 -11.31
CA VAL A 3 12.40 3.35 -10.69
C VAL A 3 11.07 2.67 -10.98
N PHE A 4 10.23 2.53 -9.95
CA PHE A 4 8.85 2.08 -10.10
C PHE A 4 7.93 3.32 -10.08
N ASP A 5 7.16 3.49 -11.14
CA ASP A 5 6.11 4.51 -11.25
C ASP A 5 4.78 3.82 -11.56
N PHE A 6 3.89 3.86 -10.58
CA PHE A 6 2.54 3.31 -10.64
C PHE A 6 1.48 4.40 -10.58
N THR A 7 1.84 5.64 -10.93
CA THR A 7 0.89 6.75 -11.01
C THR A 7 -0.31 6.39 -11.89
N GLY A 8 -1.52 6.59 -11.35
CA GLY A 8 -2.77 6.27 -12.04
C GLY A 8 -3.08 4.77 -12.14
N ARG A 9 -2.32 3.92 -11.44
CA ARG A 9 -2.61 2.48 -11.29
C ARG A 9 -3.23 2.21 -9.92
N HIS A 10 -4.04 1.17 -9.86
CA HIS A 10 -4.65 0.69 -8.62
C HIS A 10 -4.15 -0.72 -8.31
N ALA A 11 -3.71 -0.96 -7.09
CA ALA A 11 -3.28 -2.26 -6.61
C ALA A 11 -4.19 -2.75 -5.46
N VAL A 12 -4.42 -4.06 -5.40
CA VAL A 12 -5.08 -4.71 -4.27
C VAL A 12 -4.03 -5.55 -3.54
N VAL A 13 -3.84 -5.28 -2.25
CA VAL A 13 -2.86 -5.99 -1.42
C VAL A 13 -3.62 -6.74 -0.33
N ALA A 14 -3.71 -8.06 -0.46
CA ALA A 14 -4.21 -8.94 0.59
C ALA A 14 -3.08 -9.28 1.57
N GLY A 15 -3.39 -9.28 2.87
CA GLY A 15 -2.39 -9.47 3.93
C GLY A 15 -1.67 -8.18 4.32
N ALA A 16 -2.28 -7.01 4.09
CA ALA A 16 -1.66 -5.70 4.30
C ALA A 16 -1.63 -5.23 5.76
N GLY A 17 -2.10 -6.05 6.71
CA GLY A 17 -2.23 -5.69 8.13
C GLY A 17 -0.95 -5.82 8.95
N GLY A 18 0.20 -6.08 8.31
CA GLY A 18 1.51 -6.10 8.96
C GLY A 18 2.62 -6.74 8.14
N GLY A 19 3.85 -6.59 8.60
CA GLY A 19 5.02 -7.27 8.02
C GLY A 19 5.24 -6.94 6.55
N MET A 20 5.46 -7.95 5.71
CA MET A 20 5.74 -7.74 4.29
C MET A 20 4.55 -7.18 3.51
N GLY A 21 3.31 -7.55 3.84
CA GLY A 21 2.14 -7.03 3.12
C GLY A 21 1.93 -5.54 3.35
N GLU A 22 2.14 -5.08 4.59
CA GLU A 22 2.17 -3.65 4.91
C GLU A 22 3.30 -2.93 4.16
N ALA A 23 4.52 -3.48 4.17
CA ALA A 23 5.66 -2.90 3.47
C ALA A 23 5.45 -2.81 1.95
N ILE A 24 4.80 -3.81 1.35
CA ILE A 24 4.45 -3.80 -0.08
C ILE A 24 3.39 -2.74 -0.37
N ALA A 25 2.36 -2.63 0.47
CA ALA A 25 1.34 -1.59 0.32
C ALA A 25 1.95 -0.19 0.36
N LEU A 26 2.83 0.08 1.33
CA LEU A 26 3.56 1.35 1.45
C LEU A 26 4.45 1.61 0.22
N ALA A 27 5.22 0.61 -0.24
CA ALA A 27 6.07 0.77 -1.41
C ALA A 27 5.28 1.07 -2.70
N LEU A 28 4.07 0.50 -2.85
CA LEU A 28 3.19 0.79 -3.98
C LEU A 28 2.59 2.21 -3.90
N LEU A 29 2.18 2.62 -2.70
CA LEU A 29 1.70 3.98 -2.44
C LEU A 29 2.79 5.03 -2.71
N ASP A 30 4.02 4.78 -2.25
CA ASP A 30 5.18 5.64 -2.48
C ASP A 30 5.56 5.73 -3.96
N ALA A 31 5.32 4.66 -4.72
CA ALA A 31 5.47 4.63 -6.16
C ALA A 31 4.29 5.26 -6.92
N GLY A 32 3.31 5.86 -6.22
CA GLY A 32 2.22 6.63 -6.82
C GLY A 32 0.94 5.85 -7.12
N ALA A 33 0.84 4.58 -6.70
CA ALA A 33 -0.39 3.82 -6.86
C ALA A 33 -1.48 4.28 -5.88
N SER A 34 -2.74 4.02 -6.23
CA SER A 34 -3.83 3.84 -5.26
C SER A 34 -3.85 2.41 -4.77
N VAL A 35 -4.14 2.18 -3.49
CA VAL A 35 -4.03 0.84 -2.88
C VAL A 35 -5.25 0.48 -2.05
N THR A 36 -5.92 -0.61 -2.44
CA THR A 36 -6.87 -1.29 -1.55
C THR A 36 -6.12 -2.31 -0.71
N ALA A 37 -5.79 -1.92 0.52
CA ALA A 37 -5.16 -2.77 1.52
C ALA A 37 -6.22 -3.58 2.30
N ILE A 38 -6.12 -4.91 2.26
CA ILE A 38 -7.10 -5.82 2.88
C ILE A 38 -6.38 -6.76 3.86
N ASP A 39 -6.92 -6.88 5.06
CA ASP A 39 -6.46 -7.85 6.05
C ASP A 39 -7.59 -8.19 7.03
N VAL A 40 -7.43 -9.28 7.79
CA VAL A 40 -8.29 -9.62 8.94
C VAL A 40 -7.89 -8.85 10.20
N LYS A 41 -6.65 -8.35 10.25
CA LYS A 41 -6.14 -7.50 11.32
C LYS A 41 -6.65 -6.08 11.18
N THR A 42 -6.57 -5.33 12.27
CA THR A 42 -6.80 -3.88 12.26
C THR A 42 -5.80 -3.19 11.34
N ARG A 43 -6.23 -2.08 10.72
CA ARG A 43 -5.39 -1.24 9.88
C ARG A 43 -4.11 -0.78 10.63
N PRO A 44 -2.91 -0.97 10.05
CA PRO A 44 -1.68 -0.41 10.58
C PRO A 44 -1.68 1.12 10.60
N ALA A 45 -1.11 1.73 11.64
CA ALA A 45 -1.04 3.18 11.79
C ALA A 45 -0.20 3.85 10.68
N SER A 46 0.78 3.13 10.12
CA SER A 46 1.63 3.58 9.01
C SER A 46 0.83 3.94 7.75
N LEU A 47 -0.32 3.30 7.53
CA LEU A 47 -1.17 3.56 6.38
C LEU A 47 -2.06 4.79 6.57
N ALA A 48 -2.17 5.37 7.76
CA ALA A 48 -3.11 6.47 8.06
C ALA A 48 -2.84 7.75 7.23
N GLY A 49 -1.60 7.95 6.76
CA GLY A 49 -1.24 9.11 5.94
C GLY A 49 -1.73 9.06 4.48
N TYR A 50 -2.33 7.95 4.05
CA TYR A 50 -2.72 7.71 2.65
C TYR A 50 -4.25 7.54 2.51
N ASP A 51 -5.05 8.18 3.38
CA ASP A 51 -6.52 8.10 3.31
C ASP A 51 -7.11 8.62 1.98
N ASP A 52 -6.33 9.36 1.20
CA ASP A 52 -6.72 9.91 -0.09
C ASP A 52 -6.56 8.92 -1.26
N ARG A 53 -5.89 7.76 -1.09
CA ARG A 53 -5.53 6.88 -2.20
C ARG A 53 -5.28 5.41 -1.85
#